data_AF-A0AA51YJA9-F1
#
_entry.id   AF-A0AA51YJA9-F1
#
_cell.length_a   1.000
_cell.length_b   1.000
_cell.length_c   1.000
_cell.angle_alpha   90.00
_cell.angle_beta   90.00
_cell.angle_gamma   90.00
#
_symmetry.space_group_name_H-M   'P 1'
#
loop_
_entity.id
_entity.type
_entity.pdbx_description
1 polymer ?
#
loop_
_entity_poly.entity_id
_entity_poly.type
_entity_poly.pdbx_seq_one_letter_code
_entity_poly.pdbx_strand_id
1 'polypeptide(L)'
;MNKEAYKQSINKQKRDKKTSLCCSICGESSPETLENHHLFSRANSEMTVPLCKNCHAKITSEQNKLSPKIRSKTSSRKNNIRLFLVSVGGILKIIADQLLFIGFEGDFDE
;
A
#
# COMPACT_ATOMS: atom_id res chain seq x y z
N MET A 1 -16.62 11.42 -9.91
CA MET A 1 -16.78 10.33 -8.93
C MET A 1 -18.20 10.40 -8.37
N ASN A 2 -18.98 9.32 -8.40
CA ASN A 2 -20.36 9.31 -7.88
C ASN A 2 -20.33 9.54 -6.34
N LYS A 3 -21.15 10.48 -5.84
CA LYS A 3 -21.23 10.83 -4.40
C LYS A 3 -21.60 9.63 -3.52
N GLU A 4 -22.43 8.72 -4.02
CA GLU A 4 -22.79 7.49 -3.31
C GLU A 4 -21.63 6.50 -3.25
N ALA A 5 -20.93 6.29 -4.37
CA ALA A 5 -19.74 5.45 -4.42
C ALA A 5 -18.64 5.99 -3.49
N TYR A 6 -18.47 7.31 -3.43
CA TYR A 6 -17.56 7.96 -2.49
C TYR A 6 -17.98 7.72 -1.03
N LYS A 7 -19.24 7.97 -0.67
CA LYS A 7 -19.76 7.74 0.68
C LYS A 7 -19.63 6.28 1.12
N GLN A 8 -19.90 5.33 0.21
CA GLN A 8 -19.72 3.90 0.45
C GLN A 8 -18.24 3.54 0.66
N SER A 9 -17.32 4.10 -0.14
CA SER A 9 -15.89 3.87 0.03
C SER A 9 -15.38 4.37 1.39
N ILE A 10 -15.81 5.57 1.82
CA ILE A 10 -15.45 6.13 3.12
C ILE A 10 -16.03 5.30 4.26
N ASN A 11 -17.27 4.83 4.14
CA ASN A 11 -17.88 3.99 5.17
C ASN A 11 -17.17 2.63 5.32
N LYS A 12 -16.72 2.03 4.21
CA LYS A 12 -15.90 0.79 4.25
C LYS A 12 -14.53 1.00 4.89
N GLN A 13 -14.03 2.23 4.90
CA GLN A 13 -12.76 2.60 5.53
C GLN A 13 -12.91 2.99 7.01
N LYS A 14 -14.13 3.09 7.54
CA LYS A 14 -14.34 3.41 8.96
C LYS A 14 -14.00 2.20 9.83
N ARG A 15 -13.10 2.38 10.79
CA ARG A 15 -12.88 1.45 11.90
C ARG A 15 -13.46 2.08 13.17
N ASP A 16 -14.17 1.31 13.97
CA ASP A 16 -14.87 1.81 15.18
C ASP A 16 -15.78 3.02 14.93
N LYS A 17 -16.50 3.00 13.80
CA LYS A 17 -17.41 4.09 13.35
C LYS A 17 -16.70 5.44 13.09
N LYS A 18 -15.37 5.50 13.14
CA LYS A 18 -14.56 6.68 12.82
C LYS A 18 -13.72 6.42 11.58
N THR A 19 -13.52 7.45 10.77
CA THR A 19 -12.55 7.37 9.67
C THR A 19 -11.17 7.60 10.26
N SER A 20 -10.40 6.53 10.46
CA SER A 20 -9.00 6.59 10.88
C SER A 20 -8.09 6.23 9.71
N LEU A 21 -7.01 7.00 9.54
CA LEU A 21 -5.95 6.60 8.63
C LEU A 21 -5.30 5.33 9.18
N CYS A 22 -5.14 4.32 8.33
CA CYS A 22 -4.46 3.09 8.71
C CYS A 22 -3.59 2.59 7.56
N CYS A 23 -2.69 1.67 7.89
CA CYS A 23 -1.87 0.95 6.93
C CYS A 23 -2.78 0.16 5.99
N SER A 24 -2.63 0.40 4.69
CA SER A 24 -3.45 -0.24 3.64
C SER A 24 -3.22 -1.75 3.52
N ILE A 25 -2.20 -2.29 4.20
CA ILE A 25 -1.87 -3.73 4.22
C ILE A 25 -2.33 -4.36 5.53
N CYS A 26 -1.80 -3.93 6.68
CA CYS A 26 -2.02 -4.63 7.95
C CYS A 26 -3.03 -3.96 8.88
N GLY A 27 -3.58 -2.80 8.52
CA GLY A 27 -4.57 -2.10 9.34
C GLY A 27 -4.03 -1.36 10.57
N GLU A 28 -2.72 -1.38 10.81
CA GLU A 28 -2.06 -0.54 11.84
C GLU A 28 -2.53 0.92 11.72
N SER A 29 -2.99 1.53 12.80
CA SER A 29 -3.63 2.84 12.81
C SER A 29 -2.93 3.86 13.71
N SER A 30 -1.87 3.47 14.41
CA SER A 30 -1.00 4.34 15.19
C SER A 30 -0.40 5.43 14.28
N PRO A 31 -0.77 6.72 14.43
CA PRO A 31 -0.32 7.78 13.54
C PRO A 31 1.20 7.94 13.48
N GLU A 32 1.90 7.69 14.59
CA GLU A 32 3.36 7.76 14.71
C GLU A 32 4.12 6.66 13.94
N THR A 33 3.41 5.64 13.50
CA THR A 33 3.98 4.55 12.68
C THR A 33 3.62 4.64 11.21
N LEU A 34 2.70 5.53 10.81
CA LEU A 34 2.22 5.65 9.44
C LEU A 34 3.10 6.59 8.59
N GLU A 35 3.36 6.16 7.36
CA GLU A 35 4.12 6.88 6.34
C GLU A 35 3.39 6.82 4.99
N ASN A 36 3.57 7.85 4.16
CA ASN A 36 3.05 7.87 2.79
C ASN A 36 4.04 7.21 1.84
N HIS A 37 3.67 6.05 1.29
CA HIS A 37 4.50 5.31 0.35
C HIS A 37 4.20 5.73 -1.10
N HIS A 38 5.22 6.17 -1.85
CA HIS A 38 5.07 6.54 -3.26
C HIS A 38 5.12 5.32 -4.19
N LEU A 39 4.07 5.12 -4.99
CA LEU A 39 3.96 3.97 -5.90
C LEU A 39 4.87 4.08 -7.14
N PHE A 40 5.07 5.29 -7.67
CA PHE A 40 5.88 5.56 -8.87
C PHE A 40 7.24 6.21 -8.55
N SER A 41 7.68 6.23 -7.29
CA SER A 41 8.69 7.14 -6.70
C SER A 41 8.24 8.59 -6.53
N ARG A 42 8.82 9.27 -5.54
CA ARG A 42 8.51 10.67 -5.18
C ARG A 42 8.71 11.67 -6.31
N ALA A 43 9.64 11.42 -7.23
CA ALA A 43 9.95 12.37 -8.30
C ALA A 43 9.03 12.24 -9.53
N ASN A 44 8.31 11.13 -9.66
CA ASN A 44 7.55 10.82 -10.86
C ASN A 44 6.03 10.86 -10.63
N SER A 45 5.55 10.81 -9.38
CA SER A 45 4.15 10.97 -9.04
C SER A 45 3.94 11.28 -7.55
N GLU A 46 2.96 12.13 -7.25
CA GLU A 46 2.43 12.36 -5.90
C GLU A 46 1.50 11.24 -5.42
N MET A 47 1.22 10.24 -6.25
CA MET A 47 0.39 9.11 -5.87
C MET A 47 1.05 8.31 -4.75
N THR A 48 0.39 8.32 -3.59
CA THR A 48 0.85 7.65 -2.37
C THR A 48 -0.24 6.77 -1.75
N VAL A 49 0.18 5.82 -0.93
CA VAL A 49 -0.69 4.99 -0.08
C VAL A 49 -0.17 5.01 1.36
N PRO A 50 -1.05 5.04 2.37
CA PRO A 50 -0.62 4.99 3.76
C PRO A 50 -0.18 3.56 4.12
N LEU A 51 1.05 3.43 4.63
CA LEU A 51 1.62 2.18 5.14
C LEU A 51 2.25 2.42 6.51
N CYS A 52 2.22 1.43 7.40
CA CYS A 52 3.06 1.48 8.59
C CYS A 52 4.53 1.28 8.21
N LYS A 53 5.47 1.78 9.03
CA LYS A 53 6.92 1.65 8.84
C LYS A 53 7.39 0.25 8.46
N ASN A 54 6.81 -0.78 9.08
CA ASN A 54 7.16 -2.18 8.78
C ASN A 54 6.71 -2.63 7.39
N CYS A 55 5.45 -2.36 7.03
CA CYS A 55 4.94 -2.69 5.70
C CYS A 55 5.64 -1.85 4.63
N HIS A 56 5.89 -0.57 4.93
CA HIS A 56 6.63 0.34 4.07
C HIS A 56 8.02 -0.23 3.72
N ALA A 57 8.79 -0.64 4.73
CA ALA A 57 10.11 -1.23 4.53
C ALA A 57 10.10 -2.48 3.65
N LYS A 58 9.08 -3.36 3.79
CA LYS A 58 8.93 -4.55 2.94
C LYS A 58 8.77 -4.18 1.46
N ILE A 59 7.90 -3.21 1.15
CA ILE A 59 7.69 -2.76 -0.24
C ILE A 59 8.93 -2.05 -0.79
N THR A 60 9.58 -1.20 0.02
CA THR A 60 10.84 -0.56 -0.36
C THR A 60 11.93 -1.59 -0.67
N SER A 61 11.98 -2.71 0.07
CA SER A 61 12.91 -3.82 -0.20
C SER A 61 12.67 -4.43 -1.58
N GLU A 62 11.40 -4.66 -1.96
CA GLU A 62 11.04 -5.12 -3.32
C GLU A 62 11.43 -4.10 -4.39
N GLN A 63 11.15 -2.81 -4.18
CA GLN A 63 11.57 -1.74 -5.09
C GLN A 63 13.10 -1.71 -5.25
N ASN A 64 13.86 -1.91 -4.17
CA ASN A 64 15.32 -1.87 -4.19
C ASN A 64 15.97 -3.02 -4.97
N LYS A 65 15.23 -4.08 -5.31
CA LYS A 65 15.69 -5.11 -6.26
C LYS A 65 15.80 -4.56 -7.69
N LEU A 66 15.11 -3.46 -8.00
CA LEU A 66 15.31 -2.72 -9.25
C LEU A 66 16.57 -1.86 -9.15
N SER A 67 17.34 -1.84 -10.24
CA SER A 67 18.56 -1.05 -10.30
C SER A 67 18.30 0.44 -10.01
N PRO A 68 19.25 1.16 -9.38
CA PRO A 68 19.09 2.58 -9.06
C PRO A 68 18.72 3.45 -10.28
N LYS A 69 19.19 3.08 -11.48
CA LYS A 69 18.86 3.76 -12.74
C LYS A 69 17.37 3.69 -13.10
N ILE A 70 16.68 2.61 -12.74
CA ILE A 70 15.23 2.46 -12.96
C ILE A 70 14.46 3.37 -11.99
N ARG A 71 14.99 3.59 -10.79
CA ARG A 71 14.35 4.37 -9.72
C ARG A 71 14.79 5.84 -9.69
N SER A 72 15.55 6.30 -10.69
CA SER A 72 16.07 7.66 -10.73
C SER A 72 14.95 8.68 -11.02
N LYS A 73 15.21 9.95 -10.67
CA LYS A 73 14.29 11.05 -10.99
C LYS A 73 14.15 11.30 -12.50
N THR A 74 15.16 10.93 -13.28
CA THR A 74 15.21 11.07 -14.74
C THR A 74 14.83 9.77 -15.46
N SER A 75 14.13 8.89 -14.76
CA SER A 75 13.64 7.61 -15.24
C SER A 75 12.69 7.78 -16.44
N SER A 76 12.80 6.89 -17.43
CA SER A 76 11.87 6.86 -18.54
C SER A 76 10.48 6.38 -18.10
N ARG A 77 9.43 6.73 -18.87
CA ARG A 77 8.07 6.24 -18.61
C ARG A 77 8.01 4.71 -18.45
N LYS A 78 8.76 3.96 -19.25
CA LYS A 78 8.86 2.50 -19.15
C LYS A 78 9.41 2.04 -17.80
N ASN A 79 10.42 2.73 -17.27
CA ASN A 79 10.99 2.43 -15.96
C ASN A 79 10.05 2.84 -14.82
N ASN A 80 9.32 3.95 -14.95
CA ASN A 80 8.29 4.33 -13.99
C ASN A 80 7.16 3.28 -13.90
N ILE A 81 6.74 2.73 -15.04
CA ILE A 81 5.76 1.64 -15.07
C ILE A 81 6.32 0.39 -14.38
N ARG A 82 7.59 0.03 -14.64
CA ARG A 82 8.24 -1.10 -13.95
C ARG A 82 8.25 -0.92 -12.44
N LEU A 83 8.63 0.27 -11.97
CA LEU A 83 8.64 0.58 -10.55
C LEU A 83 7.23 0.46 -9.94
N PHE A 84 6.23 1.04 -10.60
CA PHE A 84 4.83 0.94 -10.17
C PHE A 84 4.35 -0.50 -10.05
N LEU A 85 4.61 -1.32 -11.07
CA LEU A 85 4.21 -2.73 -11.06
C LEU A 85 4.87 -3.50 -9.91
N VAL A 86 6.14 -3.21 -9.60
CA VAL A 86 6.82 -3.80 -8.43
C VAL A 86 6.20 -3.31 -7.12
N SER A 87 5.90 -2.02 -7.00
CA SER A 87 5.26 -1.46 -5.80
C SER A 87 3.91 -2.12 -5.52
N VAL A 88 3.04 -2.15 -6.54
CA VAL A 88 1.69 -2.75 -6.44
C VAL A 88 1.78 -4.26 -6.24
N GLY A 89 2.67 -4.95 -6.97
CA GLY A 89 2.89 -6.37 -6.82
C GLY A 89 3.36 -6.77 -5.42
N GLY A 90 4.26 -5.98 -4.82
CA GLY A 90 4.71 -6.19 -3.43
C GLY A 90 3.56 -6.03 -2.42
N ILE A 91 2.71 -5.01 -2.61
CA ILE A 91 1.51 -4.79 -1.78
C ILE A 91 0.57 -5.99 -1.90
N LEU A 92 0.24 -6.39 -3.13
CA LEU A 92 -0.65 -7.51 -3.41
C LEU A 92 -0.13 -8.83 -2.83
N LYS A 93 1.18 -9.07 -2.90
CA LYS A 93 1.80 -10.27 -2.33
C LYS A 93 1.55 -10.35 -0.83
N ILE A 94 1.80 -9.28 -0.08
CA ILE A 94 1.62 -9.31 1.38
C ILE A 94 0.14 -9.46 1.75
N ILE A 95 -0.76 -8.78 1.03
CA ILE A 95 -2.19 -8.95 1.22
C ILE A 95 -2.60 -10.40 0.94
N ALA A 96 -2.09 -11.01 -0.13
CA ALA A 96 -2.36 -12.41 -0.45
C ALA A 96 -1.86 -13.35 0.66
N ASP A 97 -0.64 -13.15 1.17
CA ASP A 97 -0.09 -13.94 2.28
C ASP A 97 -0.99 -13.84 3.54
N GLN A 98 -1.51 -12.65 3.84
CA GLN A 98 -2.44 -12.44 4.96
C GLN A 98 -3.78 -13.12 4.73
N LEU A 99 -4.36 -13.00 3.53
CA LEU A 99 -5.62 -13.65 3.19
C LEU A 99 -5.51 -15.17 3.29
N LEU A 100 -4.40 -15.74 2.82
CA LEU A 100 -4.15 -17.18 2.93
C LEU A 100 -3.97 -17.60 4.39
N PHE A 101 -3.18 -16.87 5.18
CA PHE A 101 -3.02 -17.16 6.60
C PHE A 101 -4.36 -17.16 7.35
N ILE A 102 -5.17 -16.11 7.16
CA ILE A 102 -6.50 -16.03 7.77
C ILE A 102 -7.40 -17.15 7.24
N GLY A 103 -7.36 -17.47 5.95
CA GLY A 103 -8.17 -18.55 5.36
C GLY A 103 -7.83 -19.94 5.90
N PHE A 104 -6.57 -20.20 6.27
CA PHE A 104 -6.14 -21.49 6.83
C PHE A 104 -6.27 -21.57 8.35
N GLU A 105 -5.91 -20.49 9.05
CA GLU A 105 -5.70 -20.49 10.51
C GLU A 105 -6.68 -19.58 11.26
N GLY A 106 -7.55 -18.88 10.55
CA GLY A 106 -8.52 -17.98 11.14
C GLY A 106 -9.57 -18.74 11.94
N ASP A 107 -9.78 -18.31 13.18
CA ASP A 107 -10.95 -18.69 13.94
C ASP A 107 -12.12 -17.81 13.48
N PHE A 108 -13.12 -18.42 12.86
CA PHE A 108 -14.28 -17.76 12.27
C PHE A 108 -15.56 -18.03 13.07
N ASP A 109 -15.45 -18.70 14.21
CA ASP A 109 -16.58 -18.93 15.10
C ASP A 109 -16.85 -17.63 15.88
N GLU A 110 -17.84 -16.86 15.42
CA GLU A 110 -18.45 -15.74 16.15
C GLU A 110 -19.34 -16.20 17.32
#